data_AF-A0A9D7XT89-F1
#
_entry.id   AF-A0A9D7XT89-F1
#
_cell.length_a   1.000
_cell.length_b   1.000
_cell.length_c   1.000
_cell.angle_alpha   90.00
_cell.angle_beta   90.00
_cell.angle_gamma   90.00
#
_symmetry.space_group_name_H-M   'P 1'
#
loop_
_entity.id
_entity.type
_entity.pdbx_description
1 polymer ?
#
loop_
_entity_poly.entity_id
_entity_poly.type
_entity_poly.pdbx_seq_one_letter_code
_entity_poly.pdbx_strand_id
1 'polypeptide(L)'
;MDNTVAIGYNTVATTTNKSRIGNTMMTVIEGQVAWSFPSDARFKYNVKNDVPGLNFIQRLRPVTYQFDIAAFNSFIMPDGWQERMDEKNLSKWHAEELTHSEVIQSGFIAQEVEAAAHEIGYDFDGVVKPQNEKDNYGLRYAEFVVPLVKAVQELSSQNDELKKQNDELLKRIEKLESLLTPKK
;
A
#
# COMPACT_ATOMS: atom_id res chain seq x y z
N MET A 1 -21.39 -16.19 -16.20
CA MET A 1 -20.17 -16.88 -15.75
C MET A 1 -19.43 -15.88 -14.89
N ASP A 2 -19.21 -16.20 -13.62
CA ASP A 2 -18.53 -15.30 -12.70
C ASP A 2 -17.02 -15.58 -12.78
N ASN A 3 -16.22 -14.55 -13.07
CA ASN A 3 -14.76 -14.65 -13.10
C ASN A 3 -14.20 -14.62 -11.67
N THR A 4 -14.44 -15.68 -10.90
CA THR A 4 -14.12 -15.74 -9.47
C THR A 4 -13.32 -16.97 -9.13
N VAL A 5 -12.29 -16.81 -8.31
CA VAL A 5 -11.46 -17.89 -7.79
C VAL A 5 -11.42 -17.77 -6.26
N ALA A 6 -11.74 -18.85 -5.55
CA ALA A 6 -11.65 -18.93 -4.10
C ALA A 6 -10.89 -20.20 -3.72
N ILE A 7 -9.71 -20.06 -3.12
CA ILE A 7 -8.83 -21.19 -2.78
C ILE A 7 -8.56 -21.19 -1.28
N GLY A 8 -8.89 -22.30 -0.61
CA GLY A 8 -8.64 -22.51 0.82
C GLY A 8 -9.92 -22.78 1.62
N TYR A 9 -9.76 -23.33 2.83
CA TYR A 9 -10.86 -23.60 3.75
C TYR A 9 -11.60 -22.32 4.14
N ASN A 10 -12.95 -22.31 4.11
CA ASN A 10 -13.80 -21.16 4.44
C ASN A 10 -13.41 -19.84 3.74
N THR A 11 -12.91 -19.93 2.50
CA THR A 11 -12.57 -18.73 1.71
C THR A 11 -13.80 -18.18 1.01
N VAL A 12 -14.13 -16.91 1.26
CA VAL A 12 -15.30 -16.24 0.66
C VAL A 12 -14.85 -15.11 -0.26
N ALA A 13 -15.16 -15.25 -1.55
CA ALA A 13 -15.05 -14.17 -2.53
C ALA A 13 -16.37 -13.37 -2.54
N THR A 14 -16.27 -12.09 -2.19
CA THR A 14 -17.39 -11.17 -1.96
C THR A 14 -17.96 -10.56 -3.25
N THR A 15 -17.26 -10.73 -4.38
CA THR A 15 -17.55 -10.09 -5.67
C THR A 15 -17.13 -10.98 -6.85
N THR A 16 -17.50 -10.56 -8.06
CA THR A 16 -17.00 -11.16 -9.32
C THR A 16 -15.69 -10.49 -9.75
N ASN A 17 -14.94 -11.11 -10.67
CA ASN A 17 -13.62 -10.62 -11.13
C ASN A 17 -12.56 -10.55 -10.01
N LYS A 18 -12.62 -11.49 -9.06
CA LYS A 18 -11.76 -11.53 -7.87
C LYS A 18 -11.21 -12.92 -7.65
N SER A 19 -9.92 -12.99 -7.37
CA SER A 19 -9.31 -14.17 -6.76
C SER A 19 -9.07 -13.89 -5.28
N ARG A 20 -9.51 -14.80 -4.41
CA ARG A 20 -9.17 -14.80 -2.98
C ARG A 20 -8.47 -16.10 -2.64
N ILE A 21 -7.31 -15.98 -2.02
CA ILE A 21 -6.51 -17.10 -1.53
C ILE A 21 -6.49 -17.00 -0.02
N GLY A 22 -7.07 -18.00 0.66
CA GLY A 22 -7.10 -18.12 2.10
C GLY A 22 -8.12 -17.26 2.85
N ASN A 23 -8.02 -17.36 4.17
CA ASN A 23 -8.88 -16.71 5.15
C ASN A 23 -8.02 -15.98 6.21
N THR A 24 -8.65 -15.43 7.26
CA THR A 24 -7.96 -14.66 8.31
C THR A 24 -6.96 -15.44 9.15
N MET A 25 -6.97 -16.77 9.09
CA MET A 25 -6.03 -17.64 9.83
C MET A 25 -4.78 -17.99 9.00
N MET A 26 -4.74 -17.58 7.73
CA MET A 26 -3.60 -17.86 6.86
C MET A 26 -2.42 -16.96 7.25
N THR A 27 -1.29 -17.59 7.57
CA THR A 27 -0.07 -16.90 8.03
C THR A 27 0.96 -16.68 6.92
N VAL A 28 0.98 -17.54 5.90
CA VAL A 28 1.96 -17.51 4.81
C VAL A 28 1.28 -17.85 3.48
N ILE A 29 1.54 -17.05 2.45
CA ILE A 29 1.37 -17.42 1.05
C ILE A 29 2.76 -17.45 0.43
N GLU A 30 3.21 -18.61 -0.03
CA GLU A 30 4.55 -18.77 -0.61
C GLU A 30 4.50 -19.45 -1.98
N GLY A 31 5.53 -19.18 -2.77
CA GLY A 31 5.73 -19.76 -4.08
C GLY A 31 7.15 -19.52 -4.57
N GLN A 32 7.65 -20.39 -5.45
CA GLN A 32 8.99 -20.30 -6.00
C GLN A 32 9.19 -19.07 -6.91
N VAL A 33 8.11 -18.54 -7.49
CA VAL A 33 8.11 -17.44 -8.45
C VAL A 33 7.27 -16.27 -7.94
N ALA A 34 7.73 -15.05 -8.21
CA ALA A 34 6.99 -13.84 -7.89
C ALA A 34 5.75 -13.67 -8.78
N TRP A 35 4.76 -12.93 -8.28
CA TRP A 35 3.61 -12.50 -9.09
C TRP A 35 4.09 -11.58 -10.21
N SER A 36 3.73 -11.90 -11.45
CA SER A 36 4.03 -11.09 -12.63
C SER A 36 2.76 -10.81 -13.42
N PHE A 37 2.74 -9.67 -14.10
CA PHE A 37 1.68 -9.27 -15.01
C PHE A 37 2.30 -8.80 -16.34
N PRO A 38 1.61 -8.95 -17.48
CA PRO A 38 2.11 -8.45 -18.76
C PRO A 38 2.41 -6.94 -18.70
N SER A 39 3.63 -6.55 -19.05
CA SER A 39 4.09 -5.15 -18.99
C SER A 39 4.88 -4.73 -20.24
N ASP A 40 4.60 -5.38 -21.37
CA ASP A 40 5.23 -5.11 -22.66
C ASP A 40 4.72 -3.81 -23.30
N ALA A 41 5.61 -3.03 -23.91
CA ALA A 41 5.26 -1.76 -24.57
C ALA A 41 4.20 -1.91 -25.67
N ARG A 42 4.13 -3.07 -26.35
CA ARG A 42 3.12 -3.36 -27.38
C ARG A 42 1.69 -3.35 -26.85
N PHE A 43 1.52 -3.55 -25.55
CA PHE A 43 0.22 -3.61 -24.89
C PHE A 43 -0.06 -2.37 -24.02
N LYS A 44 0.76 -1.33 -24.14
CA LYS A 44 0.57 -0.04 -23.46
C LYS A 44 0.25 1.05 -24.46
N TYR A 45 -0.75 1.87 -24.15
CA TYR A 45 -1.16 3.02 -24.95
C TYR A 45 -1.27 4.25 -24.06
N ASN A 46 -1.16 5.45 -24.64
CA ASN A 46 -1.26 6.72 -23.90
C ASN A 46 -0.28 6.84 -22.71
N VAL A 47 0.98 6.43 -22.92
CA VAL A 47 2.05 6.50 -21.91
C VAL A 47 2.43 7.96 -21.64
N LYS A 48 2.40 8.37 -20.37
CA LYS A 48 2.72 9.72 -19.89
C LYS A 48 3.70 9.68 -18.72
N ASN A 49 4.34 10.82 -18.45
CA ASN A 49 5.29 11.01 -17.35
C ASN A 49 4.64 11.81 -16.20
N ASP A 50 3.48 11.35 -15.71
CA ASP A 50 2.61 12.07 -14.77
C ASP A 50 2.46 11.37 -13.40
N VAL A 51 3.37 10.47 -13.06
CA VAL A 51 3.45 9.90 -11.70
C VAL A 51 3.77 11.02 -10.69
N PRO A 52 3.00 11.22 -9.60
CA PRO A 52 3.14 12.42 -8.76
C PRO A 52 4.35 12.48 -7.82
N GLY A 53 5.06 11.37 -7.59
CA GLY A 53 6.28 11.36 -6.75
C GLY A 53 6.05 11.85 -5.32
N LEU A 54 6.88 12.80 -4.89
CA LEU A 54 6.83 13.40 -3.54
C LEU A 54 5.47 13.99 -3.21
N ASN A 55 4.77 14.56 -4.19
CA ASN A 55 3.46 15.17 -3.98
C ASN A 55 2.44 14.17 -3.41
N PHE A 56 2.51 12.91 -3.85
CA PHE A 56 1.69 11.82 -3.31
C PHE A 56 2.29 11.24 -2.04
N ILE A 57 3.57 10.86 -2.06
CA ILE A 57 4.20 10.11 -0.96
C ILE A 57 4.19 10.88 0.36
N GLN A 58 4.37 12.20 0.33
CA GLN A 58 4.37 13.03 1.54
C GLN A 58 3.00 13.16 2.22
N ARG A 59 1.92 12.79 1.54
CA ARG A 59 0.55 12.82 2.08
C ARG A 59 0.12 11.51 2.73
N LEU A 60 0.88 10.45 2.50
CA LEU A 60 0.59 9.16 3.08
C LEU A 60 0.95 9.16 4.56
N ARG A 61 0.05 8.63 5.40
CA ARG A 61 0.26 8.48 6.83
C ARG A 61 0.58 7.02 7.15
N PRO A 62 1.85 6.65 7.41
CA PRO A 62 2.18 5.31 7.90
C PRO A 62 1.56 5.09 9.28
N VAL A 63 1.02 3.90 9.50
CA VAL A 63 0.41 3.50 10.77
C VAL A 63 0.90 2.13 11.19
N THR A 64 0.78 1.84 12.48
CA THR A 64 0.79 0.47 13.00
C THR A 64 -0.60 0.11 13.50
N TYR A 65 -1.00 -1.15 13.34
CA TYR A 65 -2.31 -1.64 13.73
C TYR A 65 -2.27 -3.14 14.04
N GLN A 66 -3.27 -3.62 14.75
CA GLN A 66 -3.60 -5.04 14.89
C GLN A 66 -4.87 -5.31 14.09
N PHE A 67 -4.94 -6.45 13.41
CA PHE A 67 -6.09 -6.78 12.57
C PHE A 67 -7.23 -7.36 13.40
N ASP A 68 -8.42 -6.75 13.33
CA ASP A 68 -9.64 -7.26 13.96
C ASP A 68 -10.26 -8.37 13.10
N ILE A 69 -10.01 -9.61 13.51
CA ILE A 69 -10.41 -10.81 12.78
C ILE A 69 -11.93 -11.00 12.91
N ALA A 70 -12.49 -10.77 14.09
CA ALA A 70 -13.92 -10.95 14.35
C ALA A 70 -14.76 -9.95 13.55
N ALA A 71 -14.40 -8.67 13.56
CA ALA A 71 -15.11 -7.64 12.81
C ALA A 71 -15.04 -7.93 11.31
N PHE A 72 -13.86 -8.29 10.79
CA PHE A 72 -13.71 -8.60 9.37
C PHE A 72 -14.51 -9.83 8.95
N ASN A 73 -14.44 -10.94 9.71
CA ASN A 73 -15.20 -12.15 9.39
C ASN A 73 -16.72 -11.90 9.46
N SER A 74 -17.18 -11.16 10.47
CA SER A 74 -18.59 -10.77 10.59
C SER A 74 -19.05 -9.89 9.42
N PHE A 75 -18.14 -9.10 8.85
CA PHE A 75 -18.41 -8.26 7.69
C PHE A 75 -18.55 -9.08 6.40
N ILE A 76 -17.62 -10.01 6.11
CA ILE A 76 -17.56 -10.71 4.82
C ILE A 76 -18.33 -12.04 4.75
N MET A 77 -18.60 -12.68 5.88
CA MET A 77 -19.20 -14.01 5.90
C MET A 77 -20.72 -13.92 5.68
N PRO A 78 -21.34 -14.94 5.04
CA PRO A 78 -22.80 -15.00 4.92
C PRO A 78 -23.49 -15.12 6.28
N ASP A 79 -24.71 -14.61 6.38
CA ASP A 79 -25.52 -14.69 7.60
C ASP A 79 -25.65 -16.15 8.12
N GLY A 80 -25.66 -16.30 9.44
CA GLY A 80 -25.69 -17.61 10.11
C GLY A 80 -24.39 -18.43 9.99
N TRP A 81 -23.28 -17.87 9.49
CA TRP A 81 -22.00 -18.59 9.43
C TRP A 81 -21.47 -18.96 10.82
N GLN A 82 -21.68 -18.10 11.81
CA GLN A 82 -21.33 -18.36 13.21
C GLN A 82 -22.13 -19.56 13.78
N GLU A 83 -23.41 -19.69 13.43
CA GLU A 83 -24.28 -20.78 13.89
C GLU A 83 -23.98 -22.11 13.17
N ARG A 84 -23.50 -22.05 11.92
CA ARG A 84 -23.07 -23.23 11.14
C ARG A 84 -21.71 -23.78 11.57
N MET A 85 -20.93 -23.01 12.33
CA MET A 85 -19.72 -23.51 12.99
C MET A 85 -20.17 -24.30 14.23
N ASP A 86 -20.17 -25.64 14.14
CA ASP A 86 -20.55 -26.56 15.24
C ASP A 86 -19.89 -26.17 16.58
N GLU A 87 -20.64 -26.13 17.68
CA GLU A 87 -20.14 -25.80 19.04
C GLU A 87 -18.95 -26.68 19.45
N LYS A 88 -18.88 -27.92 18.95
CA LYS A 88 -17.74 -28.83 19.15
C LYS A 88 -16.49 -28.50 18.34
N ASN A 89 -16.64 -27.76 17.23
CA ASN A 89 -15.51 -27.21 16.49
C ASN A 89 -15.10 -25.86 17.10
N LEU A 90 -16.04 -25.02 17.53
CA LEU A 90 -15.78 -23.77 18.27
C LEU A 90 -14.93 -23.97 19.53
N SER A 91 -14.97 -25.14 20.18
CA SER A 91 -14.07 -25.44 21.32
C SER A 91 -12.65 -25.86 20.92
N LYS A 92 -12.43 -26.19 19.64
CA LYS A 92 -11.11 -26.55 19.07
C LYS A 92 -10.41 -25.36 18.42
N TRP A 93 -11.17 -24.35 18.00
CA TRP A 93 -10.70 -23.02 17.64
C TRP A 93 -10.70 -22.19 18.92
N HIS A 94 -9.57 -21.84 19.51
CA HIS A 94 -9.60 -21.07 20.75
C HIS A 94 -10.34 -19.75 20.50
N ALA A 95 -11.37 -19.46 21.31
CA ALA A 95 -12.19 -18.25 21.18
C ALA A 95 -11.34 -16.95 21.20
N GLU A 96 -10.15 -16.97 21.79
CA GLU A 96 -9.18 -15.88 21.78
C GLU A 96 -8.54 -15.66 20.39
N GLU A 97 -8.23 -16.72 19.64
CA GLU A 97 -7.63 -16.65 18.29
C GLU A 97 -8.61 -16.12 17.22
N LEU A 98 -9.91 -16.08 17.53
CA LEU A 98 -10.97 -15.65 16.63
C LEU A 98 -11.33 -14.15 16.76
N THR A 99 -10.72 -13.43 17.69
CA THR A 99 -11.11 -12.04 17.98
C THR A 99 -10.15 -11.02 17.37
N HIS A 100 -8.87 -11.02 17.77
CA HIS A 100 -7.87 -10.06 17.30
C HIS A 100 -6.55 -10.74 16.96
N SER A 101 -5.87 -10.23 15.94
CA SER A 101 -4.48 -10.59 15.72
C SER A 101 -3.61 -9.88 16.75
N GLU A 102 -2.88 -10.64 17.57
CA GLU A 102 -1.85 -10.09 18.46
C GLU A 102 -0.64 -9.52 17.68
N VAL A 103 -0.56 -9.78 16.38
CA VAL A 103 0.53 -9.31 15.53
C VAL A 103 0.33 -7.83 15.19
N ILE A 104 1.27 -7.01 15.64
CA ILE A 104 1.38 -5.61 15.22
C ILE A 104 1.91 -5.57 13.78
N GLN A 105 1.13 -4.97 12.90
CA GLN A 105 1.45 -4.78 11.49
C GLN A 105 1.72 -3.30 11.22
N SER A 106 2.59 -3.02 10.25
CA SER A 106 2.82 -1.67 9.72
C SER A 106 2.18 -1.54 8.34
N GLY A 107 1.53 -0.42 8.05
CA GLY A 107 0.88 -0.21 6.77
C GLY A 107 0.20 1.15 6.64
N PHE A 108 -0.84 1.18 5.81
CA PHE A 108 -1.68 2.36 5.57
C PHE A 108 -3.17 2.01 5.69
N ILE A 109 -3.98 3.00 6.03
CA ILE A 109 -5.44 2.90 5.94
C ILE A 109 -5.86 3.20 4.50
N ALA A 110 -6.52 2.26 3.83
CA ALA A 110 -6.80 2.34 2.40
C ALA A 110 -7.63 3.58 2.01
N GLN A 111 -8.59 3.97 2.84
CA GLN A 111 -9.43 5.15 2.65
C GLN A 111 -8.62 6.45 2.77
N GLU A 112 -7.61 6.49 3.65
CA GLU A 112 -6.71 7.64 3.75
C GLU A 112 -5.80 7.74 2.52
N VAL A 113 -5.34 6.61 1.99
CA VAL A 113 -4.58 6.56 0.73
C VAL A 113 -5.43 7.08 -0.44
N GLU A 114 -6.69 6.63 -0.54
CA GLU A 114 -7.63 7.11 -1.55
C GLU A 114 -7.84 8.63 -1.45
N ALA A 115 -8.10 9.13 -0.24
CA ALA A 115 -8.28 10.56 -0.01
C ALA A 115 -7.04 11.37 -0.40
N ALA A 116 -5.85 10.91 -0.02
CA ALA A 116 -4.58 11.55 -0.38
C ALA A 116 -4.33 11.58 -1.89
N ALA A 117 -4.67 10.50 -2.60
CA ALA A 117 -4.56 10.45 -4.06
C ALA A 117 -5.56 11.43 -4.71
N HIS A 118 -6.81 11.43 -4.24
CA HIS A 118 -7.86 12.31 -4.75
C HIS A 118 -7.54 13.80 -4.54
N GLU A 119 -6.95 14.18 -3.40
CA GLU A 119 -6.57 15.57 -3.10
C GLU A 119 -5.67 16.19 -4.18
N ILE A 120 -4.80 15.38 -4.80
CA ILE A 120 -3.87 15.83 -5.83
C ILE A 120 -4.33 15.48 -7.25
N GLY A 121 -5.58 15.02 -7.41
CA GLY A 121 -6.12 14.59 -8.70
C GLY A 121 -5.45 13.34 -9.28
N TYR A 122 -4.86 12.50 -8.43
CA TYR A 122 -4.22 11.25 -8.83
C TYR A 122 -5.18 10.07 -8.67
N ASP A 123 -5.39 9.33 -9.76
CA ASP A 123 -6.14 8.08 -9.75
C ASP A 123 -5.17 6.92 -9.46
N PHE A 124 -4.93 6.66 -8.18
CA PHE A 124 -3.98 5.64 -7.76
C PHE A 124 -4.58 4.23 -7.83
N ASP A 125 -4.07 3.43 -8.77
CA ASP A 125 -4.51 2.05 -9.06
C ASP A 125 -4.09 1.02 -8.00
N GLY A 126 -3.34 1.45 -6.99
CA GLY A 126 -3.00 0.65 -5.82
C GLY A 126 -4.15 0.51 -4.81
N VAL A 127 -5.20 1.34 -4.88
CA VAL A 127 -6.39 1.22 -4.02
C VAL A 127 -7.43 0.31 -4.66
N VAL A 128 -7.80 -0.75 -3.96
CA VAL A 128 -8.93 -1.61 -4.33
C VAL A 128 -10.16 -1.15 -3.56
N LYS A 129 -11.14 -0.60 -4.27
CA LYS A 129 -12.40 -0.11 -3.70
C LYS A 129 -13.43 -1.23 -3.63
N PRO A 130 -14.30 -1.24 -2.61
CA PRO A 130 -15.37 -2.23 -2.50
C PRO A 130 -16.38 -2.07 -3.65
N GLN A 131 -16.87 -3.20 -4.19
CA GLN A 131 -17.88 -3.17 -5.27
C GLN A 131 -19.31 -3.39 -4.77
N ASN A 132 -19.50 -3.76 -3.51
CA ASN A 132 -20.80 -3.92 -2.84
C ASN A 132 -20.65 -3.75 -1.32
N GLU A 133 -21.76 -3.81 -0.59
CA GLU A 133 -21.82 -3.60 0.86
C GLU A 133 -21.05 -4.63 1.70
N LYS A 134 -20.71 -5.79 1.12
CA LYS A 134 -19.98 -6.88 1.77
C LYS A 134 -18.54 -7.01 1.28
N ASP A 135 -18.10 -6.14 0.36
CA ASP A 135 -16.73 -6.05 -0.10
C ASP A 135 -15.96 -5.01 0.70
N ASN A 136 -14.66 -5.19 0.84
CA ASN A 136 -13.81 -4.34 1.67
C ASN A 136 -12.77 -3.60 0.84
N TYR A 137 -12.24 -2.50 1.39
CA TYR A 137 -11.05 -1.86 0.84
C TYR A 137 -9.82 -2.78 0.92
N GLY A 138 -8.91 -2.62 -0.05
CA GLY A 138 -7.61 -3.25 -0.04
C GLY A 138 -6.53 -2.36 -0.64
N LEU A 139 -5.26 -2.71 -0.39
CA LEU A 139 -4.10 -2.02 -0.95
C LEU A 139 -3.18 -3.00 -1.68
N ARG A 140 -2.70 -2.59 -2.85
CA ARG A 140 -1.65 -3.27 -3.61
C ARG A 140 -0.33 -2.60 -3.31
N TYR A 141 0.37 -3.07 -2.28
CA TYR A 141 1.63 -2.46 -1.83
C TYR A 141 2.71 -2.35 -2.91
N ALA A 142 2.71 -3.26 -3.90
CA ALA A 142 3.63 -3.20 -5.03
C ALA A 142 3.46 -1.93 -5.90
N GLU A 143 2.24 -1.39 -6.01
CA GLU A 143 1.98 -0.21 -6.87
C GLU A 143 2.56 1.07 -6.28
N PHE A 144 2.86 1.10 -4.97
CA PHE A 144 3.53 2.25 -4.34
C PHE A 144 4.99 2.39 -4.80
N VAL A 145 5.60 1.34 -5.37
CA VAL A 145 7.00 1.38 -5.81
C VAL A 145 7.20 2.43 -6.90
N VAL A 146 6.26 2.60 -7.83
CA VAL A 146 6.43 3.54 -8.95
C VAL A 146 6.39 5.01 -8.47
N PRO A 147 5.42 5.45 -7.65
CA PRO A 147 5.48 6.76 -6.99
C PRO A 147 6.72 6.95 -6.11
N LEU A 148 7.18 5.92 -5.39
CA LEU A 148 8.41 6.00 -4.59
C LEU A 148 9.65 6.23 -5.46
N VAL A 149 9.79 5.53 -6.60
CA VAL A 149 10.88 5.75 -7.56
C VAL A 149 10.86 7.20 -8.05
N LYS A 150 9.69 7.73 -8.40
CA LYS A 150 9.56 9.11 -8.82
C LYS A 150 9.95 10.10 -7.70
N ALA A 151 9.54 9.83 -6.47
CA ALA A 151 9.93 10.63 -5.31
C ALA A 151 11.45 10.63 -5.10
N VAL A 152 12.12 9.49 -5.25
CA VAL A 152 13.58 9.38 -5.15
C VAL A 152 14.28 10.16 -6.26
N GLN A 153 13.77 10.12 -7.50
CA GLN A 153 14.30 10.91 -8.61
C GLN A 153 14.19 12.43 -8.34
N GLU A 154 13.07 12.87 -7.79
CA GLU A 154 12.85 14.26 -7.39
C GLU A 154 13.79 14.68 -6.26
N LEU A 155 13.94 13.84 -5.22
CA LEU A 155 14.88 14.08 -4.12
C LEU A 155 16.34 14.13 -4.61
N SER A 156 16.75 13.25 -5.53
CA SER A 156 18.09 13.29 -6.12
C SER A 156 18.34 14.61 -6.85
N SER A 157 17.35 15.06 -7.63
CA SER A 157 17.45 16.33 -8.37
C SER A 157 17.55 17.54 -7.42
N GLN A 158 16.76 17.55 -6.34
CA GLN A 158 16.84 18.57 -5.29
C GLN A 158 18.19 18.55 -4.57
N ASN A 159 18.74 17.38 -4.28
CA ASN A 159 20.05 17.24 -3.65
C ASN A 159 21.19 17.78 -4.52
N ASP A 160 21.15 17.55 -5.83
CA ASP A 160 22.17 18.07 -6.75
C ASP A 160 22.13 19.60 -6.83
N GLU A 161 20.92 20.18 -6.86
CA GLU A 161 20.73 21.63 -6.82
C GLU A 161 21.23 22.23 -5.50
N LEU A 162 20.89 21.61 -4.35
CA LEU A 162 21.36 22.07 -3.04
C LEU A 162 22.89 22.01 -2.91
N LYS A 163 23.55 20.98 -3.45
CA LYS A 163 25.02 20.90 -3.47
C LYS A 163 25.64 22.02 -4.29
N LYS A 164 25.08 22.30 -5.47
CA LYS A 164 25.54 23.41 -6.32
C LYS A 164 25.41 24.76 -5.61
N GLN A 165 24.28 25.02 -4.94
CA GLN A 165 24.08 26.24 -4.17
C GLN A 165 25.08 26.36 -3.02
N ASN A 166 25.37 25.26 -2.31
CA ASN A 166 26.39 25.24 -1.27
C ASN A 166 27.79 25.57 -1.83
N ASP A 167 28.18 25.00 -2.98
CA ASP A 167 29.46 25.30 -3.62
C ASP A 167 29.58 26.78 -4.03
N GLU A 168 28.49 27.38 -4.53
CA GLU A 168 28.44 28.80 -4.89
C GLU A 168 28.54 29.71 -3.66
N LEU A 169 27.87 29.34 -2.56
CA LEU A 169 27.94 30.07 -1.30
C LEU A 169 29.34 29.99 -0.67
N LEU A 170 29.98 28.82 -0.69
CA LEU A 170 31.35 28.63 -0.21
C LEU A 170 32.33 29.52 -0.96
N LYS A 171 32.27 29.55 -2.30
CA LYS A 171 33.10 30.46 -3.13
C LYS A 171 32.89 31.94 -2.78
N ARG A 172 31.65 32.33 -2.46
CA ARG A 172 31.34 33.71 -2.07
C ARG A 172 31.91 34.04 -0.69
N ILE A 173 31.84 33.10 0.26
CA ILE A 173 32.44 33.25 1.60
C ILE A 173 33.96 33.42 1.47
N GLU A 174 34.64 32.53 0.76
CA GLU A 174 36.10 32.62 0.54
C GLU A 174 36.52 33.96 -0.07
N LYS A 175 35.75 34.45 -1.05
CA LYS A 175 35.99 35.76 -1.65
C LYS A 175 35.86 36.89 -0.64
N LEU A 176 34.82 36.88 0.21
CA LEU A 176 34.63 37.91 1.23
C LEU A 176 35.71 37.86 2.30
N GLU A 177 36.11 36.67 2.75
CA GLU A 177 37.21 36.48 3.71
C GLU A 177 38.52 37.04 3.16
N SER A 178 38.81 36.81 1.87
CA SER A 178 40.01 37.37 1.22
C SER A 178 40.03 38.91 1.17
N LEU A 179 38.86 39.55 1.13
CA LEU A 179 38.72 41.00 1.12
C LEU A 179 38.86 41.61 2.52
N LEU A 180 38.49 40.86 3.56
CA LEU A 180 38.54 41.30 4.96
C LEU A 180 39.92 41.07 5.60
N THR A 181 40.77 40.25 5.00
CA THR A 181 42.12 40.00 5.51
C THR A 181 43.06 41.14 5.08
N PRO A 182 43.63 41.94 5.99
CA PRO A 182 44.47 43.08 5.61
C PRO A 182 45.75 42.59 4.92
N LYS A 183 46.12 43.21 3.80
CA LYS A 183 47.44 43.01 3.19
C LYS A 183 48.51 43.51 4.16
N LYS A 184 49.32 42.58 4.69
CA LYS A 184 50.56 42.90 5.40
C LYS A 184 51.58 43.54 4.46
#